data_AF-A0A353CXS3-F1
#
_entry.id   AF-A0A353CXS3-F1
#
_cell.length_a   1.000
_cell.length_b   1.000
_cell.length_c   1.000
_cell.angle_alpha   90.00
_cell.angle_beta   90.00
_cell.angle_gamma   90.00
#
_symmetry.space_group_name_H-M   'P 1'
#
loop_
_entity.id
_entity.type
_entity.pdbx_description
1 polymer ?
#
loop_
_entity_poly.entity_id
_entity_poly.type
_entity_poly.pdbx_seq_one_letter_code
_entity_poly.pdbx_strand_id
1 'polypeptide(L)' 'MDRQAFDKRIDFDVNLIAYEGNDDWVEGTLLKIKECLEGDVIPGTGKSCDYCAYWTARADYES' A
#
# COMPACT_ATOMS: atom_id res chain seq x y z
N MET A 1 21.86 -36.18 -31.72
CA MET A 1 22.17 -35.12 -30.74
C MET A 1 22.58 -33.91 -31.52
N ASP A 2 21.73 -32.90 -31.60
CA ASP A 2 22.20 -31.56 -31.95
C ASP A 2 21.36 -30.58 -31.13
N ARG A 3 21.94 -30.11 -30.01
CA ARG A 3 21.30 -29.11 -29.15
C ARG A 3 21.81 -27.77 -29.64
N GLN A 4 20.92 -26.97 -30.22
CA GLN A 4 21.23 -25.62 -30.69
C GLN A 4 21.97 -24.86 -29.58
N ALA A 5 23.16 -24.34 -29.93
CA ALA A 5 24.01 -23.62 -29.00
C ALA A 5 23.36 -22.29 -28.58
N PHE A 6 23.66 -21.87 -27.36
CA PHE A 6 23.21 -20.58 -26.83
C PHE A 6 23.93 -19.43 -27.56
N ASP A 7 23.19 -18.68 -28.40
CA ASP A 7 23.72 -17.69 -29.34
C ASP A 7 24.07 -16.31 -28.73
N LYS A 8 24.45 -16.29 -27.44
CA LYS A 8 24.78 -15.06 -26.66
C LYS A 8 23.74 -13.94 -26.75
N ARG A 9 22.49 -14.29 -27.04
CA ARG A 9 21.35 -13.39 -27.14
C ARG A 9 20.30 -13.81 -26.13
N ILE A 10 19.74 -12.83 -25.41
CA ILE A 10 18.63 -13.04 -24.50
C ILE A 10 17.42 -12.37 -25.16
N ASP A 11 16.47 -13.18 -25.61
CA ASP A 11 15.19 -12.72 -26.12
C ASP A 11 14.19 -12.70 -24.96
N PHE A 12 13.49 -11.58 -24.80
CA PHE A 12 12.44 -11.41 -23.80
C PHE A 12 11.09 -11.32 -24.48
N ASP A 13 10.14 -12.13 -24.02
CA ASP A 13 8.73 -12.03 -24.40
C ASP A 13 8.01 -11.11 -23.41
N VAL A 14 7.60 -9.93 -23.89
CA VAL A 14 6.76 -9.02 -23.11
C VAL A 14 5.29 -9.39 -23.35
N ASN A 15 4.63 -9.89 -22.31
CA ASN A 15 3.20 -10.17 -22.33
C ASN A 15 2.47 -9.04 -21.59
N LEU A 16 1.67 -8.24 -22.31
CA LEU A 16 0.81 -7.25 -21.69
C LEU A 16 -0.50 -7.94 -21.27
N ILE A 17 -0.73 -8.05 -19.97
CA ILE A 17 -1.98 -8.55 -19.41
C ILE A 17 -2.91 -7.36 -19.24
N ALA A 18 -4.06 -7.36 -19.92
CA ALA A 18 -5.09 -6.37 -19.70
C ALA A 18 -5.59 -6.50 -18.25
N TYR A 19 -5.58 -5.39 -17.53
CA TYR A 19 -6.10 -5.30 -16.16
C TYR A 19 -7.16 -4.21 -16.12
N GLU A 20 -8.37 -4.60 -15.73
CA GLU A 20 -9.45 -3.66 -15.44
C GLU A 20 -9.32 -3.22 -13.98
N GLY A 21 -9.19 -1.91 -13.76
CA GLY A 21 -9.13 -1.36 -12.41
C GLY A 21 -10.48 -1.50 -11.69
N ASN A 22 -10.45 -1.89 -10.42
CA ASN A 22 -11.62 -1.85 -9.55
C ASN A 22 -11.49 -0.67 -8.56
N ASP A 23 -12.44 0.26 -8.64
CA ASP A 23 -12.57 1.42 -7.76
C ASP A 23 -13.81 1.35 -6.85
N ASP A 24 -14.48 0.20 -6.75
CA ASP A 24 -15.69 0.00 -5.92
C ASP A 24 -15.46 0.35 -4.45
N TRP A 25 -14.22 0.27 -3.98
CA TRP A 25 -13.84 0.59 -2.61
C TRP A 25 -13.82 2.10 -2.31
N VAL A 26 -13.75 2.96 -3.34
CA VAL A 26 -13.49 4.39 -3.18
C VAL A 26 -14.64 5.09 -2.48
N GLU A 27 -15.87 4.96 -2.99
CA GLU A 27 -17.05 5.68 -2.47
C GLU A 27 -17.31 5.33 -0.99
N GLY A 28 -17.29 4.03 -0.67
CA GLY A 28 -17.46 3.57 0.71
C GLY A 28 -16.34 4.04 1.65
N THR A 29 -15.14 4.30 1.12
CA THR A 29 -14.02 4.83 1.91
C THR A 29 -14.19 6.32 2.19
N LEU A 30 -14.67 7.09 1.21
CA LEU A 30 -14.94 8.53 1.39
C LEU A 30 -15.97 8.78 2.49
N LEU A 31 -17.06 8.01 2.53
CA LEU A 31 -18.08 8.12 3.57
C LEU A 31 -17.50 7.85 4.97
N LYS A 32 -16.69 6.79 5.11
CA LYS A 32 -16.03 6.45 6.38
C LYS A 32 -15.06 7.55 6.85
N ILE A 33 -14.33 8.16 5.92
CA ILE A 33 -13.42 9.27 6.22
C ILE A 33 -14.22 10.46 6.75
N LYS A 34 -15.32 10.82 6.09
CA LYS A 34 -16.20 11.91 6.52
C LYS A 34 -16.76 11.65 7.93
N GLU A 35 -17.32 10.47 8.16
CA GLU A 35 -17.85 10.07 9.47
C GLU A 35 -16.78 10.16 10.57
N CYS A 36 -15.55 9.75 10.28
CA CYS A 36 -14.44 9.85 11.22
C CYS A 36 -14.05 11.32 11.52
N LEU A 37 -14.11 12.22 10.53
CA LEU A 37 -13.76 13.62 10.70
C LEU A 37 -14.85 14.44 11.41
N GLU A 38 -16.12 14.08 11.20
CA GLU A 38 -17.26 14.76 11.81
C GLU A 38 -17.63 14.20 13.19
N GLY A 39 -17.01 13.09 13.62
CA GLY A 39 -17.26 12.46 14.92
C GLY A 39 -16.56 13.16 16.09
N ASP A 40 -17.16 13.04 17.28
CA ASP A 40 -16.59 13.57 18.53
C ASP A 40 -15.48 12.69 19.13
N VAL A 41 -15.28 11.49 18.58
CA VAL A 41 -14.31 10.52 19.08
C VAL A 41 -13.04 10.59 18.25
N ILE A 42 -11.93 10.96 18.88
CA ILE A 42 -10.61 10.94 18.25
C ILE A 42 -10.23 9.49 17.92
N PRO A 43 -9.84 9.18 16.68
CA PRO A 43 -9.46 7.83 16.30
C PRO A 43 -8.22 7.35 17.05
N GLY A 44 -8.16 6.05 17.31
CA GLY A 44 -6.99 5.42 17.90
C GLY A 44 -5.74 5.51 17.02
N THR A 45 -4.57 5.23 17.60
CA THR A 45 -3.31 5.25 16.86
C THR A 45 -3.27 4.20 15.75
N GLY A 46 -2.69 4.57 14.61
CA GLY A 46 -2.51 3.66 13.49
C GLY A 46 -1.30 2.75 13.70
N LYS A 47 -1.45 1.44 13.43
CA LYS A 47 -0.37 0.44 13.57
C LYS A 47 0.88 0.75 12.74
N SER A 48 0.71 1.41 11.60
CA SER A 48 1.78 1.80 10.67
C SER A 48 1.90 3.32 10.52
N CYS A 49 1.48 4.07 11.54
CA CYS A 49 1.59 5.53 11.54
C CYS A 49 2.93 5.94 12.17
N ASP A 50 3.86 6.41 11.35
CA ASP A 50 5.20 6.86 11.79
C ASP A 50 5.10 7.98 12.83
N TYR A 51 4.11 8.87 12.69
CA TYR A 51 3.89 9.94 13.65
C TYR A 51 3.41 9.43 15.01
N CYS A 52 2.51 8.44 15.02
CA CYS A 52 2.10 7.78 16.26
C CYS A 52 3.29 7.09 16.93
N ALA A 53 4.10 6.35 16.16
CA ALA A 53 5.29 5.67 16.67
C ALA A 53 6.31 6.66 17.27
N TYR A 54 6.56 7.77 16.57
CA TYR A 54 7.41 8.84 17.06
C TYR A 54 6.90 9.44 18.36
N TRP A 55 5.60 9.79 18.44
CA TRP A 55 5.01 10.36 19.65
C TRP A 55 5.14 9.43 20.85
N THR A 56 4.85 8.14 20.67
CA THR A 56 5.00 7.15 21.74
C THR A 56 6.44 7.06 22.22
N ALA A 57 7.40 6.90 21.30
CA ALA A 57 8.82 6.83 21.66
C ALA A 57 9.27 8.09 22.41
N ARG A 58 8.84 9.28 21.96
CA ARG A 58 9.13 10.54 22.64
C ARG A 58 8.57 10.56 24.07
N ALA A 59 7.32 10.16 24.25
CA ALA A 59 6.67 10.13 25.56
C ALA A 59 7.37 9.20 26.56
N ASP A 60 7.92 8.06 26.09
CA ASP A 60 8.63 7.09 26.94
C ASP A 60 9.95 7.62 27.55
N TYR A 61 10.57 8.64 26.94
CA TYR A 61 11.83 9.23 27.40
C TYR A 61 11.68 10.61 28.06
N GLU A 62 10.55 11.28 27.84
CA GLU A 62 10.24 12.58 28.45
C GLU A 62 9.59 12.47 29.84
N SER A 63 9.19 11.27 30.27
CA SER A 63 8.54 10.98 31.56
C SER A 63 9.50 10.75 32.72
#